data_AF-A0A7S2X4Q8-F1
#
_entry.id   AF-A0A7S2X4Q8-F1
#
_cell.length_a   1.000
_cell.length_b   1.000
_cell.length_c   1.000
_cell.angle_alpha   90.00
_cell.angle_beta   90.00
_cell.angle_gamma   90.00
#
_symmetry.space_group_name_H-M   'P 1'
#
loop_
_entity.id
_entity.type
_entity.pdbx_description
1 polymer ?
#
loop_
_entity_poly.entity_id
_entity_poly.type
_entity_poly.pdbx_seq_one_letter_code
_entity_poly.pdbx_strand_id
1 'polypeptide(L)'
;GGPCSGLSEYPNATISDYGSISGTDAMMKEIYSRGPISCGIDANPLLNYESGVIKDAGAGVDHVISVVGWGKDAQEGSYWIVRNSWGEFWGEMGYVRVAFGA
;
A
#
# COMPACT_ATOMS: atom_id res chain seq x y z
N GLY A 1 14.95 -6.27 17.19
CA GLY A 1 14.66 -4.86 17.54
C GLY A 1 15.31 -4.54 18.87
N GLY A 2 15.93 -3.37 19.00
CA GLY A 2 16.49 -2.90 20.27
C GLY A 2 15.41 -2.29 21.18
N PRO A 3 15.75 -1.95 22.43
CA PRO A 3 14.87 -1.21 23.32
C PRO A 3 14.55 0.18 22.75
N CYS A 4 13.39 0.73 23.09
CA CYS A 4 13.06 2.12 22.78
C CYS A 4 14.08 3.04 23.47
N SER A 5 14.77 3.87 22.70
CA SER A 5 15.70 4.87 23.20
C SER A 5 15.28 6.27 22.75
N GLY A 6 15.35 7.23 23.66
CA GLY A 6 15.15 8.63 23.32
C GLY A 6 16.21 9.10 22.33
N LEU A 7 15.78 9.93 21.38
CA LEU A 7 16.70 10.60 20.45
C LEU A 7 17.30 11.84 21.12
N SER A 8 18.61 12.04 20.97
CA SER A 8 19.29 13.27 21.38
C SER A 8 19.15 14.38 20.34
N GLU A 9 18.94 14.00 19.08
CA GLU A 9 18.72 14.90 17.95
C GLU A 9 17.46 14.44 17.21
N TYR A 10 16.49 15.35 17.07
CA TYR A 10 15.24 15.04 16.38
C TYR A 10 15.35 15.43 14.90
N PRO A 11 14.96 14.57 13.96
CA PRO A 11 14.79 14.99 12.57
C PRO A 11 13.71 16.07 12.51
N ASN A 12 13.97 17.17 11.80
CA ASN A 12 13.02 18.27 11.62
C ASN A 12 11.93 17.91 10.58
N ALA A 13 11.15 16.87 10.87
CA ALA A 13 10.03 16.43 10.07
C ALA A 13 8.79 16.33 10.97
N THR A 14 7.77 17.12 10.68
CA THR A 14 6.51 17.15 11.43
C THR A 14 5.34 16.91 10.50
N ILE A 15 4.29 16.30 11.01
CA ILE A 15 3.03 16.11 10.29
C ILE A 15 2.13 17.30 10.61
N SER A 16 1.77 18.09 9.61
CA SER A 16 0.89 19.24 9.77
C SER A 16 -0.60 18.87 9.67
N ASP A 17 -0.93 17.82 8.93
CA ASP A 17 -2.32 17.36 8.71
C ASP A 17 -2.34 15.84 8.45
N TYR A 18 -3.43 15.18 8.87
CA TYR A 18 -3.71 13.78 8.60
C TYR A 18 -5.22 13.52 8.66
N GLY A 19 -5.68 12.48 7.97
CA GLY A 19 -7.10 12.14 7.96
C GLY A 19 -7.38 10.79 7.33
N SER A 20 -8.66 10.47 7.24
CA SER A 20 -9.15 9.25 6.60
C SER A 20 -9.86 9.57 5.29
N ILE A 21 -9.67 8.71 4.30
CA ILE A 21 -10.34 8.78 2.99
C ILE A 21 -11.00 7.44 2.71
N SER A 22 -12.05 7.45 1.89
CA SER A 22 -12.76 6.23 1.50
C SER A 22 -13.27 6.35 0.07
N GLY A 23 -13.28 5.23 -0.64
CA GLY A 23 -13.71 5.14 -2.03
C GLY A 23 -12.58 5.40 -3.04
N THR A 24 -12.64 4.66 -4.15
CA THR A 24 -11.63 4.66 -5.22
C THR A 24 -11.29 6.06 -5.74
N ASP A 25 -12.30 6.87 -6.06
CA ASP A 25 -12.09 8.22 -6.62
C ASP A 25 -11.39 9.16 -5.63
N ALA A 26 -11.72 9.07 -4.34
CA ALA A 26 -11.10 9.89 -3.30
C ALA A 26 -9.66 9.47 -3.07
N MET A 27 -9.38 8.16 -3.03
CA MET A 27 -8.03 7.61 -2.93
C MET A 27 -7.15 8.05 -4.11
N MET A 28 -7.66 7.95 -5.34
CA MET A 28 -6.93 8.40 -6.54
C MET A 28 -6.62 9.90 -6.48
N LYS A 29 -7.59 10.74 -6.09
CA LYS A 29 -7.38 12.18 -5.94
C LYS A 29 -6.35 12.51 -4.87
N GLU A 30 -6.40 11.82 -3.75
CA GLU A 30 -5.45 12.01 -2.65
C GLU A 30 -4.03 11.64 -3.08
N ILE A 31 -3.87 10.45 -3.68
CA ILE A 31 -2.58 9.99 -4.19
C ILE A 31 -2.00 10.97 -5.20
N TYR A 32 -2.82 11.44 -6.14
CA TYR A 32 -2.40 12.43 -7.14
C TYR A 32 -1.96 13.75 -6.52
N SER A 33 -2.68 14.23 -5.51
CA SER A 33 -2.51 15.59 -5.00
C SER A 33 -1.46 15.68 -3.89
N ARG A 34 -1.34 14.64 -3.05
CA ARG A 34 -0.55 14.65 -1.80
C ARG A 34 0.38 13.44 -1.64
N GLY A 35 0.37 12.50 -2.60
CA GLY A 35 1.28 11.36 -2.61
C GLY A 35 0.71 10.11 -1.90
N PRO A 36 1.56 9.10 -1.64
CA PRO A 36 1.12 7.78 -1.20
C PRO A 36 0.25 7.80 0.06
N ILE A 37 -0.74 6.91 0.10
CA ILE A 37 -1.66 6.75 1.23
C ILE A 37 -1.40 5.43 1.96
N SER A 38 -1.73 5.38 3.25
CA SER A 38 -1.71 4.15 4.04
C SER A 38 -3.05 3.43 3.92
N CYS A 39 -3.05 2.12 3.70
CA CYS A 39 -4.27 1.30 3.73
C CYS A 39 -4.05 -0.01 4.48
N GLY A 40 -5.13 -0.56 5.04
CA GLY A 40 -5.15 -1.92 5.57
C GLY A 40 -5.49 -2.92 4.46
N ILE A 41 -4.89 -4.10 4.49
CA ILE A 41 -5.12 -5.21 3.57
C ILE A 41 -5.06 -6.55 4.32
N ASP A 42 -5.67 -7.58 3.77
CA ASP A 42 -5.44 -8.97 4.19
C ASP A 42 -4.13 -9.48 3.57
N ALA A 43 -3.17 -9.87 4.41
CA ALA A 43 -1.86 -10.38 3.99
C ALA A 43 -1.89 -11.79 3.41
N ASN A 44 -2.93 -12.58 3.65
CA ASN A 44 -2.95 -14.00 3.29
C ASN A 44 -2.82 -14.24 1.77
N PRO A 45 -3.52 -13.50 0.88
CA PRO A 45 -3.32 -13.60 -0.57
C PRO A 45 -1.92 -13.15 -1.04
N LEU A 46 -1.20 -12.38 -0.22
CA LEU A 46 0.11 -11.79 -0.57
C LEU A 46 1.28 -12.71 -0.27
N LEU A 47 1.12 -13.73 0.58
CA LEU A 47 2.22 -14.53 1.11
C LEU A 47 3.12 -15.15 0.03
N ASN A 48 2.51 -15.66 -1.05
CA ASN A 48 3.21 -16.32 -2.16
C ASN A 48 3.17 -15.49 -3.46
N TYR A 49 2.92 -14.19 -3.36
CA TYR A 49 2.86 -13.33 -4.54
C TYR A 49 4.26 -13.12 -5.15
N GLU A 50 4.38 -13.35 -6.45
CA GLU A 50 5.60 -13.08 -7.23
C GLU A 50 5.37 -12.01 -8.30
N SER A 51 4.25 -12.08 -9.03
CA SER A 51 3.91 -11.11 -10.09
C SER A 51 2.43 -11.19 -10.47
N GLY A 52 1.97 -10.22 -11.27
CA GLY A 52 0.60 -10.17 -11.81
C GLY A 52 -0.35 -9.31 -10.96
N VAL A 53 -1.65 -9.42 -11.20
CA VAL A 53 -2.67 -8.65 -10.47
C VAL A 53 -3.48 -9.59 -9.57
N ILE A 54 -3.40 -9.38 -8.26
CA ILE A 54 -4.20 -10.12 -7.27
C ILE A 54 -5.67 -9.71 -7.44
N LYS A 55 -6.54 -10.71 -7.50
CA LYS A 55 -8.01 -10.56 -7.61
C LYS A 55 -8.76 -11.30 -6.50
N ASP A 56 -8.04 -12.02 -5.64
CA ASP A 56 -8.62 -12.78 -4.55
C ASP A 56 -9.18 -11.85 -3.49
N ALA A 57 -10.38 -12.17 -3.01
CA ALA A 57 -11.01 -11.44 -1.92
C ALA A 57 -10.30 -11.71 -0.59
N GLY A 58 -10.06 -10.66 0.19
CA GLY A 58 -9.60 -10.78 1.56
C GLY A 58 -10.67 -11.37 2.49
N ALA A 59 -10.24 -12.08 3.53
CA ALA A 59 -11.05 -12.57 4.64
C ALA A 59 -11.00 -11.63 5.86
N GLY A 60 -9.91 -10.86 6.03
CA GLY A 60 -9.80 -9.89 7.11
C GLY A 60 -8.51 -9.06 7.04
N VAL A 61 -8.61 -7.78 7.35
CA VAL A 61 -7.45 -6.87 7.38
C VAL A 61 -6.55 -7.22 8.56
N ASP A 62 -5.29 -7.53 8.28
CA ASP A 62 -4.26 -7.86 9.27
C ASP A 62 -2.90 -7.17 9.02
N HIS A 63 -2.76 -6.46 7.90
CA HIS A 63 -1.51 -5.83 7.48
C HIS A 63 -1.71 -4.41 6.95
N VAL A 64 -0.67 -3.57 7.09
CA VAL A 64 -0.67 -2.18 6.65
C VAL A 64 0.32 -2.01 5.50
N ILE A 65 -0.14 -1.41 4.41
CA ILE A 65 0.62 -1.17 3.18
C ILE A 65 0.55 0.30 2.77
N SER A 66 1.36 0.68 1.77
CA SER A 66 1.30 2.00 1.14
C SER A 66 0.81 1.88 -0.29
N VAL A 67 -0.34 2.49 -0.61
CA VAL A 67 -0.82 2.59 -2.00
C VAL A 67 -0.17 3.81 -2.63
N VAL A 68 0.65 3.58 -3.65
CA VAL A 68 1.49 4.62 -4.27
C VAL A 68 0.93 5.13 -5.60
N GLY A 69 -0.06 4.44 -6.16
CA GLY A 69 -0.62 4.75 -7.47
C GLY A 69 -1.66 3.74 -7.91
N TRP A 70 -2.10 3.89 -9.15
CA TRP A 70 -3.00 2.96 -9.83
C TRP A 70 -2.63 2.85 -11.30
N GLY A 71 -3.05 1.78 -11.93
CA GLY A 71 -2.89 1.55 -13.35
C GLY A 71 -4.18 1.01 -13.97
N LYS A 72 -4.20 0.99 -15.29
CA LYS A 72 -5.25 0.35 -16.08
C LYS A 72 -4.60 -0.44 -17.19
N ASP A 73 -4.98 -1.71 -17.28
CA ASP A 73 -4.59 -2.62 -18.33
C ASP A 73 -5.83 -3.14 -19.06
N ALA A 74 -5.68 -3.46 -20.35
CA ALA A 74 -6.80 -3.92 -21.18
C ALA A 74 -7.28 -5.33 -20.80
N GLN A 75 -6.39 -6.17 -20.27
CA GLN A 75 -6.64 -7.56 -19.92
C GLN A 75 -6.91 -7.70 -18.42
N GLU A 76 -6.13 -7.01 -17.58
CA GLU A 76 -6.24 -7.11 -16.13
C GLU A 76 -7.23 -6.13 -15.49
N GLY A 77 -7.66 -5.11 -16.23
CA GLY A 77 -8.53 -4.05 -15.72
C GLY A 77 -7.78 -3.00 -14.90
N SER A 78 -8.48 -2.37 -13.96
CA SER A 78 -7.88 -1.32 -13.11
C SER A 78 -7.34 -1.92 -11.82
N TYR A 79 -6.14 -1.49 -11.42
CA TYR A 79 -5.44 -2.03 -10.26
C TYR A 79 -4.70 -0.93 -9.49
N TRP A 80 -4.53 -1.16 -8.19
CA TRP A 80 -3.68 -0.39 -7.31
C TRP A 80 -2.23 -0.86 -7.42
N ILE A 81 -1.29 0.08 -7.33
CA ILE A 81 0.13 -0.20 -7.17
C ILE A 81 0.45 -0.02 -5.69
N VAL A 82 0.85 -1.10 -5.03
CA VAL A 82 0.99 -1.17 -3.58
C VAL A 82 2.44 -1.48 -3.24
N ARG A 83 3.05 -0.64 -2.39
CA ARG A 83 4.37 -0.86 -1.82
C ARG A 83 4.24 -1.66 -0.52
N ASN A 84 4.98 -2.75 -0.43
CA ASN A 84 5.06 -3.59 0.76
C ASN A 84 6.38 -3.35 1.54
N SER A 85 6.51 -3.97 2.70
CA SER A 85 7.64 -3.83 3.63
C SER A 85 8.40 -5.16 3.86
N TRP A 86 8.23 -6.15 2.97
CA TRP A 86 8.84 -7.48 3.08
C TRP A 86 10.15 -7.64 2.28
N GLY A 87 10.75 -6.53 1.87
CA GLY A 87 11.98 -6.51 1.09
C GLY A 87 11.74 -6.60 -0.42
N GLU A 88 12.80 -6.33 -1.19
CA GLU A 88 12.72 -6.24 -2.65
C GLU A 88 12.64 -7.60 -3.35
N PHE A 89 13.05 -8.69 -2.69
CA PHE A 89 12.95 -10.05 -3.25
C PHE A 89 11.53 -10.61 -3.25
N TRP A 90 10.61 -9.96 -2.54
CA TRP A 90 9.20 -10.34 -2.53
C TRP A 90 8.44 -9.55 -3.61
N GLY A 91 7.54 -10.23 -4.32
CA GLY A 91 6.72 -9.62 -5.36
C GLY A 91 7.52 -8.93 -6.47
N GLU A 92 6.97 -7.84 -7.00
CA GLU A 92 7.55 -7.08 -8.10
C GLU A 92 8.49 -6.01 -7.54
N MET A 93 9.70 -6.41 -7.11
CA MET A 93 10.68 -5.52 -6.46
C MET A 93 10.14 -4.88 -5.16
N GLY A 94 9.41 -5.65 -4.35
CA GLY A 94 8.74 -5.18 -3.13
C GLY A 94 7.36 -4.56 -3.34
N TYR A 95 6.82 -4.63 -4.56
CA TYR A 95 5.49 -4.13 -4.92
C TYR A 95 4.53 -5.26 -5.29
N VAL A 96 3.25 -4.95 -5.21
CA VAL A 96 2.15 -5.81 -5.66
C VAL A 96 1.10 -4.98 -6.38
N ARG A 97 0.48 -5.59 -7.39
CA ARG A 97 -0.69 -5.02 -8.07
C ARG A 97 -1.95 -5.72 -7.58
N VAL A 98 -2.94 -4.94 -7.15
CA VAL A 98 -4.20 -5.45 -6.58
C VAL A 98 -5.37 -4.88 -7.36
N ALA A 99 -6.26 -5.73 -7.86
CA ALA A 99 -7.41 -5.28 -8.64
C ALA A 99 -8.31 -4.35 -7.81
N PHE A 100 -8.98 -3.40 -8.48
CA PHE A 100 -9.96 -2.55 -7.81
C PHE A 100 -11.12 -3.41 -7.26
N GLY A 101 -11.39 -3.27 -5.96
CA GLY A 101 -12.49 -3.97 -5.30
C GLY A 101 -12.20 -5.45 -4.94
N ALA A 102 -10.96 -5.91 -5.11
CA ALA A 102 -10.48 -7.14 -4.50
C ALA A 102 -10.39 -7.01 -2.97
#